data_AF-A4EDL6-F1
#
_entry.id   AF-A4EDL6-F1
#
_cell.length_a   1.000
_cell.length_b   1.000
_cell.length_c   1.000
_cell.angle_alpha   90.00
_cell.angle_beta   90.00
_cell.angle_gamma   90.00
#
_symmetry.space_group_name_H-M   'P 1'
#
loop_
_entity.id
_entity.type
_entity.pdbx_description
1 polymer ?
#
loop_
_entity_poly.entity_id
_entity_poly.type
_entity_poly.pdbx_seq_one_letter_code
_entity_poly.pdbx_strand_id
1 'polypeptide(L)'
;MKMLLILLLLAAPVVAEPMLIDDFSEGAENRWRYTSDQVMGGVSDGGAKFVTEDSVTYVALRGTVSTANNGGFIQVRQELSSRLPADATGIALRVRGNGATYYIHIRPDTSQRPWQFHQAAFDASTEWSEVVLPWSAFKPQGGLSKGFAPGDIRSLGIVAYGANYEAAVDVDWIASITD
;
A
#
# COMPACT_ATOMS: atom_id res chain seq x y z
N MET A 1 50.92 -12.61 37.99
CA MET A 1 49.47 -12.86 37.78
C MET A 1 49.04 -12.12 36.52
N LYS A 2 48.69 -12.84 35.44
CA LYS A 2 48.16 -12.24 34.20
C LYS A 2 46.69 -11.92 34.44
N MET A 3 46.35 -10.63 34.47
CA MET A 3 44.97 -10.16 34.60
C MET A 3 44.31 -10.27 33.22
N LEU A 4 43.36 -11.19 33.08
CA LEU A 4 42.60 -11.39 31.86
C LEU A 4 41.46 -10.36 31.82
N LEU A 5 41.57 -9.37 30.95
CA LEU A 5 40.52 -8.37 30.72
C LEU A 5 39.50 -8.98 29.75
N ILE A 6 38.31 -9.34 30.25
CA ILE A 6 37.19 -9.79 29.42
C ILE A 6 36.50 -8.52 28.91
N LEU A 7 36.64 -8.26 27.61
CA LEU A 7 35.92 -7.19 26.91
C LEU A 7 34.49 -7.71 26.61
N LEU A 8 33.51 -7.28 27.41
CA LEU A 8 32.10 -7.54 27.13
C LEU A 8 31.67 -6.62 25.97
N LEU A 9 31.55 -7.16 24.75
CA LEU A 9 30.86 -6.45 23.67
C LEU A 9 29.35 -6.50 23.97
N LEU A 10 28.79 -5.40 24.45
CA LEU A 10 27.34 -5.19 24.46
C LEU A 10 26.89 -4.97 23.01
N ALA A 11 26.27 -5.99 22.41
CA ALA A 11 25.53 -5.80 21.18
C ALA A 11 24.30 -4.94 21.48
N ALA A 12 24.28 -3.70 21.00
CA ALA A 12 23.06 -2.91 21.01
C ALA A 12 21.99 -3.61 20.14
N PRO A 13 20.71 -3.58 20.53
CA PRO A 13 19.66 -4.06 19.65
C PRO A 13 19.71 -3.23 18.36
N VAL A 14 19.86 -3.91 17.22
CA VAL A 14 19.64 -3.30 15.90
C VAL A 14 18.15 -3.03 15.84
N VAL A 15 17.75 -1.77 15.99
CA VAL A 15 16.38 -1.34 15.67
C VAL A 15 16.28 -1.42 14.15
N ALA A 16 15.38 -2.27 13.65
CA ALA A 16 15.15 -2.38 12.21
C ALA A 16 14.53 -1.08 11.71
N GLU A 17 15.24 -0.36 10.84
CA GLU A 17 14.74 0.88 10.26
C GLU A 17 13.54 0.60 9.33
N PRO A 18 12.55 1.52 9.28
CA PRO A 18 11.43 1.44 8.34
C PRO A 18 11.93 1.20 6.91
N MET A 19 11.46 0.12 6.28
CA MET A 19 11.77 -0.15 4.89
C MET A 19 10.87 0.71 3.99
N LEU A 20 11.48 1.61 3.21
CA LEU A 20 10.77 2.32 2.14
C LEU A 20 10.30 1.30 1.10
N ILE A 21 8.98 1.25 0.88
CA ILE A 21 8.36 0.42 -0.15
C ILE A 21 8.33 1.21 -1.47
N ASP A 22 7.97 2.50 -1.40
CA ASP A 22 7.95 3.40 -2.55
C ASP A 22 7.97 4.87 -2.16
N ASP A 23 8.58 5.69 -3.01
CA ASP A 23 8.51 7.15 -3.03
C ASP A 23 8.07 7.70 -4.41
N PHE A 24 7.65 6.80 -5.30
CA PHE A 24 7.22 7.06 -6.68
C PHE A 24 8.22 7.83 -7.53
N SER A 25 9.49 7.85 -7.14
CA SER A 25 10.59 8.41 -7.92
C SER A 25 10.85 7.61 -9.21
N GLU A 26 11.92 7.96 -9.93
CA GLU A 26 12.23 7.49 -11.28
C GLU A 26 11.94 5.99 -11.49
N GLY A 27 11.16 5.68 -12.53
CA GLY A 27 10.78 4.31 -12.89
C GLY A 27 9.52 3.79 -12.21
N ALA A 28 8.81 4.59 -11.42
CA ALA A 28 7.52 4.22 -10.82
C ALA A 28 6.50 3.72 -11.86
N GLU A 29 6.47 4.30 -13.06
CA GLU A 29 5.61 3.90 -14.17
C GLU A 29 5.88 2.48 -14.68
N ASN A 30 7.07 1.93 -14.42
CA ASN A 30 7.41 0.55 -14.77
C ASN A 30 7.03 -0.44 -13.66
N ARG A 31 6.87 0.05 -12.43
CA ARG A 31 6.60 -0.77 -11.24
C ARG A 31 5.12 -0.80 -10.88
N TRP A 32 4.41 0.31 -11.13
CA TRP A 32 3.00 0.51 -10.82
C TRP A 32 2.14 0.46 -12.07
N ARG A 33 1.09 -0.37 -12.02
CA ARG A 33 0.19 -0.61 -13.15
C ARG A 33 -1.23 -0.21 -12.79
N TYR A 34 -1.81 0.68 -13.59
CA TYR A 34 -3.22 1.05 -13.48
C TYR A 34 -4.14 -0.07 -13.97
N THR A 35 -5.28 -0.26 -13.32
CA THR A 35 -6.36 -1.16 -13.76
C THR A 35 -7.69 -0.67 -13.20
N SER A 36 -8.77 -0.86 -13.94
CA SER A 36 -10.15 -0.58 -13.49
C SER A 36 -11.00 -1.84 -13.54
N ASP A 37 -12.22 -1.76 -13.00
CA ASP A 37 -13.22 -2.82 -13.08
C ASP A 37 -13.69 -3.16 -14.51
N GLN A 38 -13.30 -2.38 -15.52
CA GLN A 38 -13.56 -2.64 -16.93
C GLN A 38 -13.01 -4.01 -17.38
N VAL A 39 -11.96 -4.52 -16.72
CA VAL A 39 -11.44 -5.88 -16.97
C VAL A 39 -12.44 -7.00 -16.63
N MET A 40 -13.52 -6.67 -15.91
CA MET A 40 -14.64 -7.55 -15.57
C MET A 40 -15.99 -7.03 -16.09
N GLY A 41 -15.99 -6.01 -16.97
CA GLY A 41 -17.21 -5.42 -17.55
C GLY A 41 -17.84 -4.27 -16.74
N GLY A 42 -17.14 -3.80 -15.69
CA GLY A 42 -17.50 -2.58 -14.98
C GLY A 42 -17.37 -1.32 -15.85
N VAL A 43 -17.81 -0.19 -15.31
CA VAL A 43 -17.85 1.10 -16.02
C VAL A 43 -17.10 2.21 -15.28
N SER A 44 -16.25 1.86 -14.31
CA SER A 44 -15.36 2.85 -13.71
C SER A 44 -14.28 3.26 -14.72
N ASP A 45 -13.98 4.55 -14.79
CA ASP A 45 -13.04 5.12 -15.75
C ASP A 45 -12.09 6.09 -15.06
N GLY A 46 -10.83 6.13 -15.49
CA GLY A 46 -9.81 6.89 -14.80
C GLY A 46 -8.38 6.56 -15.22
N GLY A 47 -7.43 6.96 -14.37
CA GLY A 47 -6.01 6.69 -14.59
C GLY A 47 -5.16 6.96 -13.35
N ALA A 48 -3.91 6.51 -13.43
CA ALA A 48 -2.85 6.87 -12.49
C ALA A 48 -1.76 7.64 -13.23
N LYS A 49 -1.24 8.70 -12.60
CA LYS A 49 -0.10 9.48 -13.11
C LYS A 49 0.93 9.64 -12.00
N PHE A 50 2.21 9.67 -12.36
CA PHE A 50 3.29 10.00 -11.43
C PHE A 50 3.68 11.45 -11.67
N VAL A 51 3.64 12.27 -10.64
CA VAL A 51 3.74 13.73 -10.73
C VAL A 51 4.78 14.22 -9.73
N THR A 52 5.63 15.16 -10.15
CA THR A 52 6.51 15.89 -9.25
C THR A 52 6.05 17.35 -9.18
N GLU A 53 5.70 17.82 -7.99
CA GLU A 53 5.26 19.18 -7.67
C GLU A 53 5.96 19.61 -6.37
N ASP A 54 6.54 20.81 -6.31
CA ASP A 54 7.19 21.36 -5.12
C ASP A 54 8.19 20.40 -4.42
N SER A 55 8.99 19.69 -5.23
CA SER A 55 9.96 18.67 -4.79
C SER A 55 9.36 17.42 -4.14
N VAL A 56 8.04 17.23 -4.22
CA VAL A 56 7.34 16.00 -3.82
C VAL A 56 6.97 15.22 -5.06
N THR A 57 7.33 13.93 -5.11
CA THR A 57 6.90 13.02 -6.17
C THR A 57 5.83 12.10 -5.63
N TYR A 58 4.71 11.98 -6.34
CA TYR A 58 3.57 11.19 -5.87
C TYR A 58 2.85 10.50 -7.02
N VAL A 59 2.13 9.43 -6.69
CA VAL A 59 1.14 8.85 -7.60
C VAL A 59 -0.22 9.51 -7.38
N ALA A 60 -0.80 10.02 -8.46
CA ALA A 60 -2.13 10.60 -8.52
C ALA A 60 -3.11 9.60 -9.14
N LEU A 61 -3.99 9.02 -8.33
CA LEU A 61 -5.11 8.20 -8.80
C LEU A 61 -6.34 9.10 -8.99
N ARG A 62 -6.90 9.12 -10.20
CA ARG A 62 -8.01 9.98 -10.59
C ARG A 62 -9.04 9.22 -11.41
N GLY A 63 -10.34 9.51 -11.24
CA GLY A 63 -11.39 8.99 -12.11
C GLY A 63 -12.75 8.80 -11.43
N THR A 64 -13.74 8.37 -12.19
CA THR A 64 -15.08 8.06 -11.70
C THR A 64 -15.16 6.59 -11.30
N VAL A 65 -15.55 6.31 -10.06
CA VAL A 65 -15.87 4.95 -9.59
C VAL A 65 -17.37 4.73 -9.68
N SER A 66 -17.76 3.58 -10.23
CA SER A 66 -19.17 3.17 -10.36
C SER A 66 -19.34 1.70 -10.00
N THR A 67 -20.29 1.40 -9.11
CA THR A 67 -20.68 0.04 -8.73
C THR A 67 -21.62 -0.63 -9.75
N ALA A 68 -21.93 0.04 -10.87
CA ALA A 68 -22.70 -0.56 -11.95
C ALA A 68 -21.95 -1.74 -12.59
N ASN A 69 -22.70 -2.68 -13.17
CA ASN A 69 -22.18 -3.91 -13.80
C ASN A 69 -21.29 -4.78 -12.89
N ASN A 70 -21.60 -4.81 -11.58
CA ASN A 70 -20.78 -5.49 -10.57
C ASN A 70 -19.32 -4.98 -10.52
N GLY A 71 -19.10 -3.74 -10.94
CA GLY A 71 -17.82 -3.05 -10.83
C GLY A 71 -17.62 -2.43 -9.44
N GLY A 72 -17.00 -1.26 -9.42
CA GLY A 72 -16.74 -0.45 -8.25
C GLY A 72 -15.27 -0.28 -7.94
N PHE A 73 -14.36 -0.25 -8.94
CA PHE A 73 -12.98 0.16 -8.66
C PHE A 73 -12.20 0.82 -9.81
N ILE A 74 -11.30 1.71 -9.40
CA ILE A 74 -10.06 2.02 -10.10
C ILE A 74 -8.88 1.79 -9.16
N GLN A 75 -7.74 1.34 -9.67
CA GLN A 75 -6.57 1.03 -8.85
C GLN A 75 -5.26 1.26 -9.58
N VAL A 76 -4.21 1.45 -8.79
CA VAL A 76 -2.82 1.29 -9.23
C VAL A 76 -2.13 0.27 -8.31
N ARG A 77 -1.36 -0.65 -8.88
CA ARG A 77 -0.76 -1.77 -8.13
C ARG A 77 0.67 -2.04 -8.55
N GLN A 78 1.50 -2.41 -7.59
CA GLN A 78 2.86 -2.92 -7.80
C GLN A 78 3.03 -4.33 -7.22
N GLU A 79 3.77 -5.19 -7.92
CA GLU A 79 4.35 -6.39 -7.32
C GLU A 79 5.68 -6.01 -6.63
N LEU A 80 5.85 -6.44 -5.38
CA LEU A 80 7.02 -6.12 -4.58
C LEU A 80 8.23 -6.91 -5.07
N SER A 81 9.34 -6.22 -5.31
CA SER A 81 10.62 -6.82 -5.71
C SER A 81 11.34 -7.51 -4.54
N SER A 82 11.08 -7.06 -3.31
CA SER A 82 11.57 -7.62 -2.06
C SER A 82 10.41 -7.94 -1.11
N ARG A 83 10.61 -8.91 -0.21
CA ARG A 83 9.66 -9.19 0.86
C ARG A 83 9.77 -8.15 1.97
N LEU A 84 8.66 -7.86 2.65
CA LEU A 84 8.68 -6.98 3.81
C LEU A 84 9.46 -7.62 4.98
N PRO A 85 10.07 -6.82 5.87
CA PRO A 85 10.69 -7.31 7.09
C PRO A 85 9.71 -8.17 7.91
N ALA A 86 10.20 -9.27 8.48
CA ALA A 86 9.34 -10.22 9.21
C ALA A 86 8.75 -9.63 10.50
N ASP A 87 9.42 -8.63 11.06
CA ASP A 87 9.06 -7.85 12.25
C ASP A 87 8.22 -6.61 11.92
N ALA A 88 7.93 -6.33 10.65
CA ALA A 88 7.03 -5.25 10.30
C ALA A 88 5.65 -5.46 10.95
N THR A 89 5.06 -4.41 11.49
CA THR A 89 3.76 -4.42 12.20
C THR A 89 2.64 -3.73 11.42
N GLY A 90 2.99 -3.05 10.33
CA GLY A 90 2.07 -2.36 9.44
C GLY A 90 2.76 -1.71 8.25
N ILE A 91 2.01 -0.84 7.56
CA ILE A 91 2.56 0.20 6.69
C ILE A 91 2.15 1.58 7.18
N ALA A 92 2.96 2.57 6.82
CA ALA A 92 2.58 3.97 6.83
C ALA A 92 2.60 4.52 5.41
N LEU A 93 1.79 5.54 5.17
CA LEU A 93 1.76 6.27 3.90
C LEU A 93 1.43 7.75 4.14
N ARG A 94 2.00 8.62 3.31
CA ARG A 94 1.64 10.04 3.27
C ARG A 94 0.72 10.31 2.10
N VAL A 95 -0.46 10.85 2.41
CA VAL A 95 -1.56 11.00 1.44
C VAL A 95 -2.22 12.37 1.52
N ARG A 96 -2.79 12.82 0.40
CA ARG A 96 -3.81 13.86 0.32
C ARG A 96 -4.88 13.44 -0.68
N GLY A 97 -6.03 14.08 -0.67
CA GLY A 97 -7.13 13.74 -1.57
C GLY A 97 -8.32 14.68 -1.42
N ASN A 98 -9.51 14.14 -1.63
CA ASN A 98 -10.76 14.88 -1.66
C ASN A 98 -11.69 14.62 -0.45
N GLY A 99 -11.16 14.04 0.62
CA GLY A 99 -11.92 13.65 1.81
C GLY A 99 -12.68 12.32 1.68
N ALA A 100 -12.56 11.62 0.56
CA ALA A 100 -13.14 10.29 0.40
C ALA A 100 -12.29 9.20 1.07
N THR A 101 -12.91 8.03 1.26
CA THR A 101 -12.25 6.82 1.75
C THR A 101 -11.65 6.02 0.60
N TYR A 102 -10.39 5.63 0.76
CA TYR A 102 -9.62 4.78 -0.14
C TYR A 102 -9.13 3.54 0.59
N TYR A 103 -8.52 2.63 -0.15
CA TYR A 103 -8.09 1.34 0.40
C TYR A 103 -6.69 0.99 -0.06
N ILE A 104 -5.94 0.32 0.82
CA ILE A 104 -4.78 -0.45 0.44
C ILE A 104 -5.20 -1.91 0.29
N HIS A 105 -4.97 -2.49 -0.90
CA HIS A 105 -5.21 -3.90 -1.18
C HIS A 105 -3.89 -4.67 -1.24
N ILE A 106 -3.67 -5.52 -0.25
CA ILE A 106 -2.52 -6.42 -0.16
C ILE A 106 -2.89 -7.79 -0.73
N ARG A 107 -2.00 -8.37 -1.52
CA ARG A 107 -2.07 -9.78 -1.89
C ARG A 107 -0.88 -10.52 -1.29
N PRO A 108 -1.10 -11.43 -0.33
CA PRO A 108 -0.10 -12.41 0.05
C PRO A 108 0.02 -13.55 -0.97
N ASP A 109 1.04 -14.39 -0.82
CA ASP A 109 1.25 -15.62 -1.62
C ASP A 109 0.05 -16.59 -1.53
N THR A 110 -0.75 -16.52 -0.45
CA THR A 110 -1.99 -17.29 -0.31
C THR A 110 -3.15 -16.78 -1.18
N SER A 111 -3.04 -15.58 -1.77
CA SER A 111 -4.03 -15.03 -2.71
C SER A 111 -3.84 -15.63 -4.10
N GLN A 112 -4.39 -16.82 -4.30
CA GLN A 112 -4.30 -17.60 -5.54
C GLN A 112 -5.19 -17.07 -6.67
N ARG A 113 -6.19 -16.25 -6.35
CA ARG A 113 -7.15 -15.70 -7.33
C ARG A 113 -7.04 -14.17 -7.38
N PRO A 114 -7.28 -13.53 -8.54
CA PRO A 114 -7.17 -12.08 -8.66
C PRO A 114 -8.10 -11.28 -7.72
N TRP A 115 -9.27 -11.82 -7.38
CA TRP A 115 -10.22 -11.18 -6.47
C TRP A 115 -9.96 -11.48 -4.98
N GLN A 116 -8.91 -12.24 -4.66
CA GLN A 116 -8.47 -12.48 -3.28
C GLN A 116 -7.43 -11.43 -2.88
N PHE A 117 -7.69 -10.75 -1.77
CA PHE A 117 -6.83 -9.73 -1.19
C PHE A 117 -7.23 -9.47 0.26
N HIS A 118 -6.36 -8.82 1.01
CA HIS A 118 -6.70 -8.19 2.28
C HIS A 118 -6.75 -6.68 2.08
N GLN A 119 -7.74 -6.02 2.67
CA GLN A 119 -7.91 -4.57 2.52
C GLN A 119 -7.93 -3.85 3.87
N ALA A 120 -7.33 -2.67 3.92
CA ALA A 120 -7.48 -1.70 4.99
C ALA A 120 -7.92 -0.36 4.39
N ALA A 121 -8.87 0.31 5.04
CA ALA A 121 -9.39 1.59 4.61
C ALA A 121 -8.57 2.74 5.21
N PHE A 122 -8.52 3.87 4.51
CA PHE A 122 -8.00 5.14 5.01
C PHE A 122 -8.74 6.31 4.36
N ASP A 123 -8.84 7.42 5.08
CA ASP A 123 -9.41 8.66 4.54
C ASP A 123 -8.30 9.57 4.03
N ALA A 124 -8.49 10.18 2.85
CA ALA A 124 -7.52 11.09 2.26
C ALA A 124 -7.99 12.53 2.39
N SER A 125 -7.51 13.23 3.42
CA SER A 125 -7.85 14.65 3.67
C SER A 125 -7.34 15.56 2.55
N THR A 126 -7.82 16.81 2.47
CA THR A 126 -7.34 17.77 1.45
C THR A 126 -5.87 18.15 1.62
N GLU A 127 -5.36 18.04 2.85
CA GLU A 127 -3.96 18.30 3.17
C GLU A 127 -3.15 17.01 3.24
N TRP A 128 -1.85 17.13 3.00
CA TRP A 128 -0.93 16.02 3.21
C TRP A 128 -0.91 15.59 4.68
N SER A 129 -1.19 14.31 4.91
CA SER A 129 -1.18 13.71 6.23
C SER A 129 -0.63 12.28 6.18
N GLU A 130 -0.02 11.84 7.28
CA GLU A 130 0.39 10.45 7.43
C GLU A 130 -0.75 9.59 7.96
N VAL A 131 -0.88 8.40 7.38
CA VAL A 131 -1.81 7.36 7.80
C VAL A 131 -0.99 6.13 8.17
N VAL A 132 -1.31 5.55 9.33
CA VAL A 132 -0.73 4.29 9.79
C VAL A 132 -1.78 3.18 9.67
N LEU A 133 -1.43 2.11 8.96
CA LEU A 133 -2.26 0.93 8.75
C LEU A 133 -1.57 -0.30 9.36
N PRO A 134 -1.87 -0.64 10.63
CA PRO A 134 -1.34 -1.86 11.23
C PRO A 134 -1.93 -3.09 10.52
N TRP A 135 -1.22 -4.22 10.53
CA TRP A 135 -1.72 -5.46 9.89
C TRP A 135 -3.09 -5.91 10.41
N SER A 136 -3.41 -5.59 11.67
CA SER A 136 -4.72 -5.88 12.28
C SER A 136 -5.90 -5.14 11.63
N ALA A 137 -5.65 -4.02 10.94
CA ALA A 137 -6.64 -3.28 10.17
C ALA A 137 -7.04 -4.00 8.87
N PHE A 138 -6.18 -4.86 8.34
CA PHE A 138 -6.41 -5.53 7.06
C PHE A 138 -7.39 -6.70 7.21
N LYS A 139 -8.51 -6.62 6.49
CA LYS A 139 -9.57 -7.65 6.49
C LYS A 139 -9.55 -8.47 5.20
N PRO A 140 -9.66 -9.81 5.28
CA PRO A 140 -9.65 -10.67 4.11
C PRO A 140 -10.89 -10.44 3.23
N GLN A 141 -10.72 -10.54 1.92
CA GLN A 141 -11.76 -10.43 0.89
C GLN A 141 -11.66 -11.61 -0.10
N GLY A 142 -12.72 -11.84 -0.88
CA GLY A 142 -12.72 -12.87 -1.94
C GLY A 142 -12.70 -14.31 -1.42
N GLY A 143 -13.22 -14.55 -0.20
CA GLY A 143 -13.28 -15.87 0.43
C GLY A 143 -12.02 -16.29 1.18
N LEU A 144 -11.06 -15.39 1.37
CA LEU A 144 -9.95 -15.61 2.30
C LEU A 144 -10.47 -15.60 3.75
N SER A 145 -9.83 -16.40 4.61
CA SER A 145 -10.13 -16.45 6.04
C SER A 145 -8.88 -16.41 6.94
N LYS A 146 -7.70 -16.64 6.36
CA LYS A 146 -6.42 -16.62 7.07
C LYS A 146 -5.81 -15.22 7.02
N GLY A 147 -5.03 -14.89 8.05
CA GLY A 147 -4.10 -13.76 8.01
C GLY A 147 -2.93 -14.03 7.05
N PHE A 148 -1.95 -13.13 7.07
CA PHE A 148 -0.71 -13.22 6.29
C PHE A 148 0.48 -12.89 7.20
N ALA A 149 1.65 -13.43 6.90
CA ALA A 149 2.89 -12.89 7.45
C ALA A 149 3.37 -11.72 6.56
N PRO A 150 4.10 -10.73 7.11
CA PRO A 150 4.62 -9.61 6.31
C PRO A 150 5.47 -10.07 5.12
N GLY A 151 6.30 -11.10 5.35
CA GLY A 151 7.15 -11.70 4.32
C GLY A 151 6.41 -12.46 3.20
N ASP A 152 5.12 -12.73 3.37
CA ASP A 152 4.29 -13.39 2.34
C ASP A 152 3.67 -12.38 1.37
N ILE A 153 3.76 -11.07 1.65
CA ILE A 153 3.16 -10.04 0.81
C ILE A 153 3.91 -9.97 -0.53
N ARG A 154 3.17 -10.20 -1.62
CA ARG A 154 3.70 -10.13 -3.00
C ARG A 154 3.30 -8.87 -3.75
N SER A 155 2.13 -8.29 -3.47
CA SER A 155 1.74 -7.02 -4.07
C SER A 155 0.88 -6.15 -3.18
N LEU A 156 0.97 -4.85 -3.46
CA LEU A 156 0.23 -3.78 -2.81
C LEU A 156 -0.43 -2.92 -3.90
N GLY A 157 -1.67 -2.51 -3.65
CA GLY A 157 -2.36 -1.57 -4.53
C GLY A 157 -3.06 -0.46 -3.74
N ILE A 158 -3.09 0.73 -4.34
CA ILE A 158 -3.89 1.88 -3.89
C ILE A 158 -5.19 1.85 -4.69
N VAL A 159 -6.33 1.84 -4.01
CA VAL A 159 -7.61 1.50 -4.63
C VAL A 159 -8.69 2.48 -4.20
N ALA A 160 -9.39 3.03 -5.20
CA ALA A 160 -10.69 3.64 -5.01
C ALA A 160 -11.75 2.54 -5.22
N TYR A 161 -12.52 2.20 -4.19
CA TYR A 161 -13.30 0.96 -4.16
C TYR A 161 -14.71 1.12 -3.54
N GLY A 162 -15.67 0.34 -4.02
CA GLY A 162 -16.86 -0.06 -3.26
C GLY A 162 -18.02 0.95 -3.19
N ALA A 163 -17.90 2.12 -3.83
CA ALA A 163 -18.94 3.15 -3.85
C ALA A 163 -18.90 3.98 -5.14
N ASN A 164 -19.98 4.70 -5.43
CA ASN A 164 -20.03 5.68 -6.52
C ASN A 164 -19.46 7.02 -6.06
N TYR A 165 -18.34 7.46 -6.65
CA TYR A 165 -17.73 8.76 -6.34
C TYR A 165 -16.65 9.15 -7.36
N GLU A 166 -16.27 10.43 -7.34
CA GLU A 166 -15.08 10.93 -8.03
C GLU A 166 -13.85 10.67 -7.16
N ALA A 167 -12.96 9.79 -7.62
CA ALA A 167 -11.70 9.49 -6.95
C ALA A 167 -10.67 10.56 -7.27
N ALA A 168 -10.06 11.09 -6.20
CA ALA A 168 -8.88 11.94 -6.23
C ALA A 168 -8.05 11.72 -4.97
N VAL A 169 -7.00 10.91 -5.09
CA VAL A 169 -6.01 10.65 -4.05
C VAL A 169 -4.60 10.72 -4.61
N ASP A 170 -3.72 11.39 -3.86
CA ASP A 170 -2.29 11.42 -4.08
C ASP A 170 -1.59 10.67 -2.95
N VAL A 171 -0.57 9.88 -3.30
CA VAL A 171 0.26 9.16 -2.33
C VAL A 171 1.72 9.49 -2.63
N ASP A 172 2.41 10.07 -1.65
CA ASP A 172 3.80 10.53 -1.73
C ASP A 172 4.79 9.40 -1.43
N TRP A 173 4.55 8.63 -0.37
CA TRP A 173 5.38 7.47 -0.06
C TRP A 173 4.60 6.40 0.68
N ILE A 174 5.15 5.19 0.66
CA ILE A 174 4.69 4.04 1.43
C ILE A 174 5.92 3.39 2.07
N ALA A 175 5.86 3.09 3.36
CA ALA A 175 6.93 2.42 4.09
C ALA A 175 6.36 1.37 5.04
N SER A 176 7.13 0.32 5.34
CA SER A 176 6.80 -0.58 6.45
C SER A 176 7.05 0.12 7.79
N ILE A 177 6.26 -0.21 8.80
CA ILE A 177 6.54 0.21 10.18
C ILE A 177 6.95 -1.00 11.03
N THR A 178 7.81 -0.75 12.01
CA THR A 178 8.31 -1.70 13.01
C THR A 178 8.05 -1.10 14.40
N ASP A 179 7.91 -1.95 15.41
CA ASP A 179 7.70 -1.55 16.82
C ASP A 179 9.03 -1.32 17.57
#